data_AF-A0A538AIS2-F1
#
_entry.id   AF-A0A538AIS2-F1
#
_cell.length_a   1.000
_cell.length_b   1.000
_cell.length_c   1.000
_cell.angle_alpha   90.00
_cell.angle_beta   90.00
_cell.angle_gamma   90.00
#
_symmetry.space_group_name_H-M   'P 1'
#
loop_
_entity.id
_entity.type
_entity.pdbx_description
1 polymer ?
#
loop_
_entity_poly.entity_id
_entity_poly.type
_entity_poly.pdbx_seq_one_letter_code
_entity_poly.pdbx_strand_id
1 'polypeptide(L)'
;MGDAGPVPRPGRAAAPRPRDRPRPREGARLPRPHRERGPGVPRSRGRRVPEDRGRAPRPIRGHRRDGHARGGPGARARGDRSRPAVGAPAAVIDASELELPPVIRDVPGQASATAFLARALRQPHHAYLFSGPEGSGKRLAMRAFAAALLCPNGGCGECRACRLALGERHPNMLVLEPSGPDILVGRDASDPNTARWFASRAYLTPVEPGAKVMVVLQADRLRVEAADVLLKVLEEPPAQTYFLLTSARPDEIPDTVRSRCQEISFPPLSEAFVVEALVREGIEPGRALLVCRLSGGNLGRARRMARSESPWAFRSVALEAMAEATTGPAGALAAAERVTTAAKEFRATLGAELATELEPFQDGRGRTEDVFRGVVRRMEEQHERRLRRAQREFLDGSLLALAAYCRDLAVLASGGSGDLLINLDRPADLANPASMWTASQAGLALGSIEEARADLADET
;
A
#
# COMPACT_ATOMS: atom_id res chain seq x y z
N MET A 1 -89.61 17.40 15.99
CA MET A 1 -88.26 17.21 15.44
C MET A 1 -88.14 15.72 15.13
N GLY A 2 -88.56 15.23 13.96
CA GLY A 2 -87.93 15.49 12.66
C GLY A 2 -86.84 14.40 12.48
N ASP A 3 -87.21 13.15 12.27
CA ASP A 3 -87.57 12.46 11.01
C ASP A 3 -86.36 11.70 10.42
N ALA A 4 -86.62 10.47 9.98
CA ALA A 4 -85.63 9.44 9.69
C ALA A 4 -85.21 9.42 8.21
N GLY A 5 -83.94 9.13 7.95
CA GLY A 5 -83.42 8.66 6.66
C GLY A 5 -81.97 9.09 6.38
N PRO A 6 -81.28 8.55 5.36
CA PRO A 6 -81.33 7.17 4.86
C PRO A 6 -79.92 6.55 4.65
N VAL A 7 -79.90 5.23 4.46
CA VAL A 7 -78.76 4.41 4.00
C VAL A 7 -78.26 4.83 2.61
N PRO A 8 -76.94 4.93 2.35
CA PRO A 8 -76.37 4.92 1.01
C PRO A 8 -75.83 3.54 0.60
N ARG A 9 -76.12 3.22 -0.67
CA ARG A 9 -75.93 1.96 -1.41
C ARG A 9 -74.46 1.65 -1.77
N PRO A 10 -74.13 0.39 -2.14
CA PRO A 10 -72.78 0.02 -2.56
C PRO A 10 -72.45 0.57 -3.96
N GLY A 11 -71.38 1.36 -4.02
CA GLY A 11 -70.82 1.94 -5.24
C GLY A 11 -69.90 0.95 -5.97
N ARG A 12 -70.27 0.66 -7.21
CA ARG A 12 -69.66 -0.22 -8.21
C ARG A 12 -68.14 -0.14 -8.34
N ALA A 13 -67.54 -1.33 -8.57
CA ALA A 13 -66.16 -1.55 -8.95
C ALA A 13 -65.73 -0.71 -10.16
N ALA A 14 -64.61 0.01 -10.02
CA ALA A 14 -63.90 0.64 -11.12
C ALA A 14 -62.94 -0.40 -11.76
N ALA A 15 -63.21 -0.74 -13.01
CA ALA A 15 -62.36 -1.59 -13.83
C ALA A 15 -61.00 -0.91 -14.13
N PRO A 16 -59.88 -1.66 -14.11
CA PRO A 16 -58.58 -1.12 -14.52
C PRO A 16 -58.54 -0.84 -16.02
N ARG A 17 -57.99 0.33 -16.38
CA ARG A 17 -57.78 0.77 -17.77
C ARG A 17 -56.88 -0.21 -18.53
N PRO A 18 -57.22 -0.57 -19.79
CA PRO A 18 -56.43 -1.51 -20.58
C PRO A 18 -55.09 -0.89 -21.03
N ARG A 19 -54.02 -1.68 -20.85
CA ARG A 19 -52.69 -1.43 -21.40
C ARG A 19 -52.73 -1.49 -22.93
N ASP A 20 -52.05 -0.53 -23.56
CA ASP A 20 -51.85 -0.46 -25.00
C ASP A 20 -51.25 -1.75 -25.56
N ARG A 21 -51.90 -2.26 -26.61
CA ARG A 21 -51.45 -3.41 -27.41
C ARG A 21 -50.48 -2.92 -28.49
N PRO A 22 -49.31 -3.55 -28.68
CA PRO A 22 -48.50 -3.34 -29.88
C PRO A 22 -49.08 -4.11 -31.08
N ARG A 23 -49.06 -3.48 -32.27
CA ARG A 23 -49.44 -4.04 -33.58
C ARG A 23 -48.26 -4.80 -34.25
N PRO A 24 -48.51 -5.63 -35.29
CA PRO A 24 -47.72 -6.84 -35.56
C PRO A 24 -46.74 -6.80 -36.76
N ARG A 25 -45.70 -7.65 -36.64
CA ARG A 25 -44.95 -8.51 -37.59
C ARG A 25 -44.57 -8.05 -39.00
N GLU A 26 -43.25 -8.06 -39.25
CA GLU A 26 -42.50 -8.63 -40.40
C GLU A 26 -41.12 -8.97 -39.80
N GLY A 27 -40.45 -10.12 -39.93
CA GLY A 27 -40.13 -10.92 -41.11
C GLY A 27 -38.66 -11.37 -40.99
N ALA A 28 -38.45 -12.67 -40.74
CA ALA A 28 -37.29 -13.49 -41.15
C ALA A 28 -35.94 -13.49 -40.38
N ARG A 29 -35.51 -14.76 -40.15
CA ARG A 29 -34.14 -15.34 -40.08
C ARG A 29 -33.55 -15.64 -38.70
N LEU A 30 -33.61 -16.94 -38.37
CA LEU A 30 -32.83 -17.63 -37.34
C LEU A 30 -31.32 -17.63 -37.69
N PRO A 31 -30.42 -17.29 -36.74
CA PRO A 31 -29.01 -17.65 -36.85
C PRO A 31 -28.75 -19.08 -36.34
N ARG A 32 -27.98 -19.83 -37.12
CA ARG A 32 -27.52 -21.21 -36.89
C ARG A 32 -26.52 -21.31 -35.72
N PRO A 33 -26.37 -22.50 -35.10
CA PRO A 33 -25.45 -22.71 -33.98
C PRO A 33 -23.98 -22.57 -34.39
N HIS A 34 -23.20 -21.90 -33.55
CA HIS A 34 -21.75 -21.83 -33.66
C HIS A 34 -21.14 -23.22 -33.42
N ARG A 35 -20.46 -23.74 -34.46
CA ARG A 35 -19.60 -24.92 -34.36
C ARG A 35 -18.31 -24.58 -33.62
N GLU A 36 -18.00 -25.41 -32.64
CA GLU A 36 -16.67 -25.58 -32.06
C GLU A 36 -15.62 -25.81 -33.15
N ARG A 37 -14.47 -25.13 -33.03
CA ARG A 37 -13.23 -25.50 -33.70
C ARG A 37 -12.15 -25.61 -32.65
N GLY A 38 -11.56 -26.81 -32.56
CA GLY A 38 -10.44 -27.14 -31.69
C GLY A 38 -9.12 -26.44 -32.07
N PRO A 39 -8.06 -26.72 -31.31
CA PRO A 39 -6.85 -25.90 -31.28
C PRO A 39 -5.97 -26.10 -32.51
N GLY A 40 -5.67 -24.99 -33.21
CA GLY A 40 -4.71 -24.95 -34.31
C GLY A 40 -3.32 -24.51 -33.84
N VAL A 41 -2.34 -25.39 -33.99
CA VAL A 41 -0.91 -25.18 -33.74
C VAL A 41 -0.35 -24.00 -34.55
N PRO A 42 0.39 -23.04 -33.95
CA PRO A 42 1.14 -22.05 -34.72
C PRO A 42 2.48 -22.64 -35.19
N ARG A 43 2.64 -22.74 -36.52
CA ARG A 43 3.94 -23.05 -37.16
C ARG A 43 4.84 -21.82 -37.16
N SER A 44 6.07 -22.02 -36.71
CA SER A 44 7.21 -21.11 -36.78
C SER A 44 7.49 -20.63 -38.21
N ARG A 45 7.54 -19.31 -38.41
CA ARG A 45 8.19 -18.69 -39.57
C ARG A 45 9.30 -17.76 -39.09
N GLY A 46 10.53 -18.18 -39.33
CA GLY A 46 11.74 -17.43 -39.05
C GLY A 46 11.78 -16.12 -39.83
N ARG A 47 12.14 -15.05 -39.12
CA ARG A 47 12.59 -13.79 -39.73
C ARG A 47 14.11 -13.85 -39.85
N ARG A 48 14.58 -13.73 -41.08
CA ARG A 48 15.99 -13.57 -41.44
C ARG A 48 16.48 -12.19 -40.98
N VAL A 49 17.64 -12.20 -40.32
CA VAL A 49 18.47 -11.03 -40.00
C VAL A 49 19.23 -10.63 -41.26
N PRO A 50 19.34 -9.33 -41.60
CA PRO A 50 20.32 -8.87 -42.58
C PRO A 50 21.67 -8.61 -41.90
N GLU A 51 22.70 -9.30 -42.37
CA GLU A 51 24.12 -8.95 -42.14
C GLU A 51 24.44 -7.65 -42.87
N ASP A 52 25.08 -6.69 -42.20
CA ASP A 52 25.85 -5.64 -42.87
C ASP A 52 27.29 -5.63 -42.32
N ARG A 53 28.24 -5.66 -43.24
CA ARG A 53 29.66 -5.83 -43.01
C ARG A 53 30.35 -4.46 -43.08
N GLY A 54 31.07 -4.13 -42.02
CA GLY A 54 32.42 -3.60 -42.15
C GLY A 54 32.61 -2.08 -42.10
N ARG A 55 33.03 -1.59 -40.93
CA ARG A 55 34.18 -0.67 -40.85
C ARG A 55 34.79 -0.64 -39.44
N ALA A 56 36.03 -1.12 -39.35
CA ALA A 56 36.83 -1.12 -38.13
C ALA A 56 37.42 0.27 -37.82
N PRO A 57 37.54 0.68 -36.54
CA PRO A 57 38.45 1.74 -36.14
C PRO A 57 39.84 1.20 -35.76
N ARG A 58 40.88 1.93 -36.20
CA ARG A 58 42.32 1.64 -36.07
C ARG A 58 42.83 1.86 -34.63
N PRO A 59 43.85 1.12 -34.17
CA PRO A 59 44.51 1.35 -32.89
C PRO A 59 45.60 2.44 -33.03
N ILE A 60 45.66 3.37 -32.08
CA ILE A 60 46.72 4.38 -31.99
C ILE A 60 47.84 3.85 -31.08
N ARG A 61 49.04 3.70 -31.68
CA ARG A 61 50.36 3.53 -31.02
C ARG A 61 50.57 4.65 -29.99
N GLY A 62 51.11 4.45 -28.79
CA GLY A 62 52.22 3.58 -28.43
C GLY A 62 53.57 4.29 -28.62
N HIS A 63 53.88 5.31 -27.80
CA HIS A 63 55.23 5.86 -27.68
C HIS A 63 55.65 5.90 -26.21
N ARG A 64 56.55 4.98 -25.85
CA ARG A 64 57.46 5.09 -24.71
C ARG A 64 58.63 6.00 -25.10
N ARG A 65 59.05 6.88 -24.20
CA ARG A 65 60.47 7.23 -23.99
C ARG A 65 60.70 7.52 -22.51
N ASP A 66 61.60 6.76 -21.93
CA ASP A 66 62.25 6.98 -20.64
C ASP A 66 63.18 8.19 -20.70
N GLY A 67 63.38 8.83 -19.55
CA GLY A 67 64.36 9.91 -19.38
C GLY A 67 64.45 10.38 -17.93
N HIS A 68 65.36 9.79 -17.16
CA HIS A 68 65.82 10.24 -15.84
C HIS A 68 66.39 11.67 -15.86
N ALA A 69 66.14 12.47 -14.81
CA ALA A 69 67.15 12.97 -13.85
C ALA A 69 66.77 14.30 -13.14
N ARG A 70 66.79 14.23 -11.79
CA ARG A 70 67.34 15.20 -10.80
C ARG A 70 66.75 16.63 -10.69
N GLY A 71 65.93 16.81 -9.64
CA GLY A 71 66.28 17.60 -8.45
C GLY A 71 66.37 19.14 -8.49
N GLY A 72 65.25 19.81 -8.13
CA GLY A 72 65.10 21.08 -7.37
C GLY A 72 65.83 22.37 -7.80
N PRO A 73 65.53 23.57 -7.23
CA PRO A 73 64.48 23.95 -6.27
C PRO A 73 63.59 25.15 -6.72
N GLY A 74 62.47 25.38 -6.04
CA GLY A 74 61.96 26.76 -5.82
C GLY A 74 60.58 27.14 -6.37
N ALA A 75 59.87 27.92 -5.53
CA ALA A 75 58.79 28.86 -5.84
C ALA A 75 57.34 28.36 -6.03
N ARG A 76 56.65 28.27 -4.88
CA ARG A 76 55.38 28.95 -4.52
C ARG A 76 54.26 29.15 -5.56
N ALA A 77 53.07 28.72 -5.11
CA ALA A 77 51.74 29.33 -5.26
C ALA A 77 50.94 29.07 -6.55
N ARG A 78 49.87 28.27 -6.41
CA ARG A 78 48.47 28.68 -6.61
C ARG A 78 47.52 27.61 -6.05
N GLY A 79 46.57 28.06 -5.25
CA GLY A 79 45.63 27.24 -4.49
C GLY A 79 44.69 26.43 -5.37
N ASP A 80 44.55 25.17 -4.98
CA ASP A 80 43.53 24.24 -5.44
C ASP A 80 42.14 24.73 -5.00
N ARG A 81 41.24 24.96 -5.97
CA ARG A 81 39.81 25.14 -5.69
C ARG A 81 39.19 23.76 -5.58
N SER A 82 39.39 23.15 -4.42
CA SER A 82 38.71 21.92 -4.04
C SER A 82 37.19 22.16 -4.02
N ARG A 83 36.46 21.27 -4.71
CA ARG A 83 34.99 21.21 -4.79
C ARG A 83 34.40 21.17 -3.37
N PRO A 84 33.28 21.84 -3.07
CA PRO A 84 32.69 21.75 -1.74
C PRO A 84 32.19 20.33 -1.50
N ALA A 85 32.63 19.75 -0.39
CA ALA A 85 32.18 18.45 0.09
C ALA A 85 30.67 18.51 0.42
N VAL A 86 29.96 17.50 -0.06
CA VAL A 86 28.55 17.24 0.24
C VAL A 86 28.43 16.81 1.71
N GLY A 87 27.46 17.38 2.43
CA GLY A 87 26.90 16.79 3.65
C GLY A 87 27.61 17.11 4.96
N ALA A 88 27.47 18.35 5.45
CA ALA A 88 27.53 18.58 6.89
C ALA A 88 26.22 18.06 7.51
N PRO A 89 26.24 17.29 8.62
CA PRO A 89 25.02 16.91 9.31
C PRO A 89 24.33 18.18 9.80
N ALA A 90 23.03 18.31 9.49
CA ALA A 90 22.19 19.37 10.04
C ALA A 90 22.34 19.39 11.56
N ALA A 91 22.61 20.56 12.13
CA ALA A 91 22.77 20.74 13.56
C ALA A 91 21.62 20.04 14.31
N VAL A 92 21.97 19.12 15.20
CA VAL A 92 21.04 18.47 16.13
C VAL A 92 20.64 19.54 17.14
N ILE A 93 19.55 20.25 16.85
CA ILE A 93 18.84 21.04 17.85
C ILE A 93 18.04 20.02 18.69
N ASP A 94 18.10 20.17 20.00
CA ASP A 94 17.29 19.38 20.93
C ASP A 94 15.81 19.51 20.55
N ALA A 95 15.19 18.40 20.14
CA ALA A 95 13.81 18.36 19.66
C ALA A 95 12.79 18.72 20.76
N SER A 96 13.22 18.79 22.03
CA SER A 96 12.38 19.07 23.19
C SER A 96 11.87 20.52 23.28
N GLU A 97 12.45 21.48 22.54
CA GLU A 97 12.06 22.90 22.59
C GLU A 97 11.19 23.36 21.39
N LEU A 98 10.91 22.48 20.42
CA LEU A 98 10.13 22.87 19.25
C LEU A 98 8.63 22.76 19.57
N GLU A 99 7.93 23.90 19.62
CA GLU A 99 6.47 23.90 19.71
C GLU A 99 5.84 23.24 18.47
N LEU A 100 5.43 21.98 18.62
CA LEU A 100 4.77 21.23 17.56
C LEU A 100 3.30 21.65 17.44
N PRO A 101 2.82 22.01 16.24
CA PRO A 101 1.39 22.16 15.99
C PRO A 101 0.62 20.92 16.46
N PRO A 102 -0.57 21.06 17.06
CA PRO A 102 -1.36 19.93 17.57
C PRO A 102 -1.46 18.75 16.58
N VAL A 103 -1.80 19.02 15.31
CA VAL A 103 -1.90 17.96 14.30
C VAL A 103 -0.59 17.20 14.06
N ILE A 104 0.56 17.87 14.15
CA ILE A 104 1.89 17.25 13.96
C ILE A 104 2.28 16.46 15.21
N ARG A 105 1.96 16.98 16.40
CA ARG A 105 2.21 16.33 17.69
C ARG A 105 1.50 15.00 17.83
N ASP A 106 0.29 14.90 17.27
CA ASP A 106 -0.54 13.69 17.32
C ASP A 106 -0.05 12.56 16.40
N VAL A 107 1.02 12.77 15.62
CA VAL A 107 1.63 11.73 14.80
C VAL A 107 2.38 10.74 15.70
N PRO A 108 1.95 9.46 15.75
CA PRO A 108 2.48 8.51 16.73
C PRO A 108 3.90 8.03 16.39
N GLY A 109 4.80 8.07 17.37
CA GLY A 109 6.07 7.34 17.35
C GLY A 109 7.10 7.79 16.31
N GLN A 110 7.00 9.02 15.80
CA GLN A 110 7.83 9.52 14.70
C GLN A 110 8.51 10.87 15.01
N ALA A 111 9.22 10.94 16.14
CA ALA A 111 9.78 12.19 16.68
C ALA A 111 10.65 12.97 15.66
N SER A 112 11.57 12.28 14.96
CA SER A 112 12.45 12.92 13.97
C SER A 112 11.66 13.50 12.79
N ALA A 113 10.65 12.76 12.29
CA ALA A 113 9.81 13.23 11.19
C ALA A 113 8.91 14.40 11.63
N THR A 114 8.32 14.35 12.83
CA THR A 114 7.49 15.45 13.35
C THR A 114 8.29 16.73 13.58
N ALA A 115 9.53 16.61 14.08
CA ALA A 115 10.43 17.76 14.25
C ALA A 115 10.79 18.38 12.88
N PHE A 116 11.10 17.54 11.90
CA PHE A 116 11.34 17.98 10.53
C PHE A 116 10.13 18.72 9.94
N LEU A 117 8.93 18.13 10.06
CA LEU A 117 7.69 18.73 9.52
C LEU A 117 7.38 20.08 10.16
N ALA A 118 7.55 20.21 11.48
CA ALA A 118 7.36 21.47 12.17
C ALA A 118 8.33 22.56 11.69
N ARG A 119 9.60 22.20 11.40
CA ARG A 119 10.55 23.12 10.75
C ARG A 119 10.11 23.46 9.32
N ALA A 120 9.69 22.47 8.54
CA ALA A 120 9.27 22.63 7.17
C ALA A 120 8.05 23.57 7.04
N LEU A 121 7.15 23.61 8.02
CA LEU A 121 6.01 24.54 8.03
C LEU A 121 6.42 26.03 8.06
N ARG A 122 7.61 26.37 8.57
CA ARG A 122 8.08 27.76 8.61
C ARG A 122 8.46 28.29 7.22
N GLN A 123 9.01 27.41 6.38
CA GLN A 123 9.40 27.70 5.01
C GLN A 123 9.15 26.46 4.14
N PRO A 124 7.89 26.24 3.71
CA PRO A 124 7.55 25.01 3.02
C PRO A 124 8.19 24.93 1.62
N HIS A 125 8.93 23.86 1.37
CA HIS A 125 9.27 23.42 0.02
C HIS A 125 8.00 23.03 -0.76
N HIS A 126 8.06 23.09 -2.10
CA HIS A 126 6.91 22.83 -2.95
C HIS A 126 6.56 21.34 -3.04
N ALA A 127 7.49 20.43 -2.77
CA ALA A 127 7.26 18.99 -2.86
C ALA A 127 7.98 18.19 -1.77
N TYR A 128 7.31 17.19 -1.22
CA TYR A 128 7.80 16.28 -0.19
C TYR A 128 7.49 14.82 -0.51
N LEU A 129 8.45 13.94 -0.23
CA LEU A 129 8.28 12.48 -0.34
C LEU A 129 8.32 11.87 1.05
N PHE A 130 7.18 11.34 1.49
CA PHE A 130 7.04 10.59 2.74
C PHE A 130 7.32 9.11 2.46
N SER A 131 8.55 8.66 2.75
CA SER A 131 9.02 7.30 2.45
C SER A 131 9.05 6.42 3.69
N GLY A 132 8.69 5.15 3.55
CA GLY A 132 8.82 4.16 4.63
C GLY A 132 7.75 3.07 4.57
N PRO A 133 7.90 1.96 5.32
CA PRO A 133 7.01 0.80 5.22
C PRO A 133 5.55 1.11 5.58
N GLU A 134 4.64 0.22 5.20
CA GLU A 134 3.24 0.34 5.60
C GLU A 134 3.07 0.26 7.12
N GLY A 135 2.29 1.18 7.69
CA GLY A 135 2.08 1.25 9.13
C GLY A 135 3.07 2.09 9.91
N SER A 136 4.10 2.67 9.25
CA SER A 136 5.04 3.61 9.89
C SER A 136 4.40 4.94 10.32
N GLY A 137 3.14 5.20 9.97
CA GLY A 137 2.48 6.49 10.25
C GLY A 137 2.70 7.55 9.18
N LYS A 138 3.43 7.26 8.09
CA LYS A 138 3.69 8.22 6.99
C LYS A 138 2.44 8.93 6.43
N ARG A 139 1.32 8.21 6.25
CA ARG A 139 0.06 8.80 5.76
C ARG A 139 -0.60 9.69 6.83
N LEU A 140 -0.48 9.34 8.10
CA LEU A 140 -0.96 10.19 9.20
C LEU A 140 -0.15 11.49 9.27
N ALA A 141 1.17 11.39 9.16
CA ALA A 141 2.06 12.54 9.12
C ALA A 141 1.80 13.43 7.90
N MET A 142 1.59 12.84 6.72
CA MET A 142 1.19 13.57 5.51
C MET A 142 -0.12 14.33 5.72
N ARG A 143 -1.16 13.67 6.27
CA ARG A 143 -2.44 14.31 6.59
C ARG A 143 -2.29 15.45 7.60
N ALA A 144 -1.47 15.24 8.64
CA ALA A 144 -1.18 16.25 9.64
C ALA A 144 -0.47 17.47 9.03
N PHE A 145 0.51 17.23 8.15
CA PHE A 145 1.22 18.30 7.45
C PHE A 145 0.31 19.04 6.46
N ALA A 146 -0.51 18.33 5.70
CA ALA A 146 -1.55 18.92 4.86
C ALA A 146 -2.52 19.78 5.69
N ALA A 147 -2.96 19.28 6.84
CA ALA A 147 -3.83 20.00 7.75
C ALA A 147 -3.16 21.27 8.29
N ALA A 148 -1.88 21.23 8.62
CA ALA A 148 -1.15 22.41 9.07
C ALA A 148 -0.97 23.46 7.95
N LEU A 149 -0.66 23.04 6.72
CA LEU A 149 -0.56 23.94 5.55
C LEU A 149 -1.89 24.61 5.18
N LEU A 150 -3.02 23.91 5.35
CA LEU A 150 -4.36 24.39 5.02
C LEU A 150 -5.04 25.11 6.18
N CYS A 151 -4.52 24.99 7.40
CA CYS A 151 -5.10 25.61 8.58
C CYS A 151 -4.70 27.09 8.65
N PRO A 152 -5.66 28.02 8.82
CA PRO A 152 -5.35 29.43 9.05
C PRO A 152 -4.47 29.68 10.28
N ASN A 153 -4.52 28.78 11.26
CA ASN A 153 -3.78 28.85 12.52
C ASN A 153 -2.61 27.85 12.57
N GLY A 154 -2.14 27.33 11.42
CA GLY A 154 -0.94 26.48 11.36
C GLY A 154 -1.08 25.08 11.95
N GLY A 155 -2.30 24.53 12.03
CA GLY A 155 -2.54 23.13 12.40
C GLY A 155 -3.10 22.93 13.80
N CYS A 156 -4.13 23.70 14.18
CA CYS A 156 -4.74 23.64 15.51
C CYS A 156 -5.47 22.31 15.84
N GLY A 157 -5.72 21.44 14.87
CA GLY A 157 -6.35 20.13 15.06
C GLY A 157 -7.87 20.16 15.09
N GLU A 158 -8.47 21.25 15.57
CA GLU A 158 -9.90 21.29 15.86
C GLU A 158 -10.72 22.05 14.81
N CYS A 159 -10.13 22.94 14.00
CA CYS A 159 -10.91 23.76 13.06
C CYS A 159 -11.46 22.96 11.86
N ARG A 160 -12.42 23.52 11.11
CA ARG A 160 -13.00 22.88 9.91
C ARG A 160 -11.92 22.44 8.92
N ALA A 161 -10.93 23.30 8.66
CA ALA A 161 -9.85 23.00 7.73
C ALA A 161 -9.03 21.78 8.18
N CYS A 162 -8.62 21.75 9.46
CA CYS A 162 -7.90 20.61 10.05
C CYS A 162 -8.72 19.31 9.97
N ARG A 163 -9.98 19.32 10.42
CA ARG A 163 -10.84 18.12 10.41
C ARG A 163 -11.06 17.57 8.99
N LEU A 164 -11.23 18.46 8.00
CA LEU A 164 -11.40 18.04 6.62
C LEU A 164 -10.10 17.50 6.02
N ALA A 165 -8.96 18.17 6.25
CA ALA A 165 -7.67 17.75 5.73
C ALA A 165 -7.17 16.44 6.37
N LEU A 166 -7.36 16.26 7.68
CA LEU A 166 -7.07 15.00 8.37
C LEU A 166 -7.89 13.84 7.82
N GLY A 167 -9.10 14.13 7.30
CA GLY A 167 -9.96 13.18 6.61
C GLY A 167 -9.77 13.12 5.09
N GLU A 168 -8.78 13.80 4.51
CA GLU A 168 -8.52 13.88 3.06
C GLU A 168 -9.71 14.41 2.23
N ARG A 169 -10.52 15.30 2.81
CA ARG A 169 -11.76 15.85 2.22
C ARG A 169 -11.76 17.37 2.11
N HIS A 170 -10.61 18.01 2.26
CA HIS A 170 -10.54 19.47 2.18
C HIS A 170 -10.72 19.95 0.72
N PRO A 171 -11.49 21.01 0.44
CA PRO A 171 -11.71 21.48 -0.94
C PRO A 171 -10.43 21.86 -1.70
N ASN A 172 -9.43 22.37 -0.98
CA ASN A 172 -8.10 22.67 -1.52
C ASN A 172 -7.11 21.49 -1.48
N MET A 173 -7.58 20.28 -1.14
CA MET A 173 -6.76 19.07 -1.10
C MET A 173 -7.24 18.10 -2.17
N LEU A 174 -6.37 17.78 -3.12
CA LEU A 174 -6.66 16.77 -4.13
C LEU A 174 -5.80 15.55 -3.86
N VAL A 175 -6.40 14.37 -3.98
CA VAL A 175 -5.71 13.09 -3.76
C VAL A 175 -5.75 12.29 -5.05
N LEU A 176 -4.58 11.84 -5.50
CA LEU A 176 -4.39 10.86 -6.56
C LEU A 176 -3.98 9.53 -5.92
N GLU A 177 -4.73 8.47 -6.22
CA GLU A 177 -4.46 7.13 -5.71
C GLU A 177 -4.50 6.07 -6.82
N PRO A 178 -3.79 4.94 -6.67
CA PRO A 178 -3.78 3.90 -7.69
C PRO A 178 -5.18 3.39 -8.03
N SER A 179 -5.44 3.16 -9.32
CA SER A 179 -6.66 2.52 -9.81
C SER A 179 -6.33 1.09 -10.23
N GLY A 180 -6.38 0.17 -9.27
CA GLY A 180 -5.90 -1.20 -9.46
C GLY A 180 -4.42 -1.32 -9.05
N PRO A 181 -3.55 -1.94 -9.86
CA PRO A 181 -2.14 -2.10 -9.52
C PRO A 181 -1.34 -0.79 -9.62
N ASP A 182 -1.78 0.15 -10.46
CA ASP A 182 -0.99 1.32 -10.85
C ASP A 182 -1.77 2.64 -10.80
N ILE A 183 -1.04 3.75 -10.77
CA ILE A 183 -1.56 5.09 -11.05
C ILE A 183 -1.60 5.28 -12.56
N LEU A 184 -2.81 5.49 -13.08
CA LEU A 184 -3.06 5.62 -14.51
C LEU A 184 -2.77 7.04 -14.99
N VAL A 185 -2.26 7.16 -16.22
CA VAL A 185 -1.98 8.45 -16.87
C VAL A 185 -3.26 9.21 -17.20
N GLY A 186 -4.31 8.49 -17.63
CA GLY A 186 -5.49 9.06 -18.28
C GLY A 186 -5.22 9.40 -19.75
N ARG A 187 -6.24 9.28 -20.60
CA ARG A 187 -6.12 9.71 -22.02
C ARG A 187 -6.07 11.24 -22.13
N ASP A 188 -6.90 11.90 -21.35
CA ASP A 188 -7.04 13.35 -21.27
C ASP A 188 -7.28 13.79 -19.82
N ALA A 189 -7.58 15.08 -19.62
CA ALA A 189 -7.84 15.68 -18.31
C ALA A 189 -9.31 15.56 -17.84
N SER A 190 -10.11 14.69 -18.45
CA SER A 190 -11.52 14.47 -18.05
C SER A 190 -11.69 13.35 -17.04
N ASP A 191 -10.81 12.35 -17.06
CA ASP A 191 -10.90 11.15 -16.22
C ASP A 191 -10.42 11.42 -14.79
N PRO A 192 -11.32 11.49 -13.79
CA PRO A 192 -10.93 11.70 -12.41
C PRO A 192 -10.00 10.59 -11.92
N ASN A 193 -9.10 10.92 -10.98
CA ASN A 193 -8.13 9.97 -10.43
C ASN A 193 -7.06 9.45 -11.43
N THR A 194 -6.75 10.24 -12.46
CA THR A 194 -5.61 10.01 -13.36
C THR A 194 -4.56 11.10 -13.22
N ALA A 195 -3.31 10.80 -13.61
CA ALA A 195 -2.20 11.75 -13.50
C ALA A 195 -2.42 13.02 -14.35
N ARG A 196 -2.99 12.92 -15.56
CA ARG A 196 -3.30 14.08 -16.41
C ARG A 196 -4.38 14.97 -15.82
N TRP A 197 -5.46 14.38 -15.34
CA TRP A 197 -6.50 15.13 -14.64
C TRP A 197 -5.90 15.83 -13.41
N PHE A 198 -5.14 15.10 -12.59
CA PHE A 198 -4.51 15.65 -11.39
C PHE A 198 -3.57 16.82 -11.69
N ALA A 199 -2.65 16.66 -12.65
CA ALA A 199 -1.74 17.71 -13.09
C ALA A 199 -2.49 18.96 -13.59
N SER A 200 -3.58 18.78 -14.36
CA SER A 200 -4.38 19.90 -14.85
C SER A 200 -5.02 20.73 -13.73
N ARG A 201 -5.40 20.08 -12.61
CA ARG A 201 -6.04 20.74 -11.47
C ARG A 201 -5.08 21.57 -10.65
N ALA A 202 -3.77 21.33 -10.75
CA ALA A 202 -2.78 22.12 -10.04
C ALA A 202 -2.83 23.60 -10.46
N TYR A 203 -3.02 23.88 -11.75
CA TYR A 203 -3.03 25.24 -12.31
C TYR A 203 -4.33 26.03 -12.07
N LEU A 204 -5.40 25.37 -11.61
CA LEU A 204 -6.65 26.08 -11.30
C LEU A 204 -6.50 26.93 -10.04
N THR A 205 -7.37 27.91 -9.83
CA THR A 205 -7.41 28.62 -8.53
C THR A 205 -7.88 27.66 -7.43
N PRO A 206 -7.31 27.73 -6.21
CA PRO A 206 -7.87 27.03 -5.05
C PRO A 206 -9.34 27.40 -4.82
N VAL A 207 -10.15 26.46 -4.32
CA VAL A 207 -11.59 26.67 -4.10
C VAL A 207 -11.83 27.61 -2.93
N GLU A 208 -11.05 27.46 -1.87
CA GLU A 208 -11.02 28.34 -0.71
C GLU A 208 -9.72 29.15 -0.72
N PRO A 209 -9.66 30.35 -0.11
CA PRO A 209 -8.42 31.12 -0.03
C PRO A 209 -7.28 30.36 0.67
N GLY A 210 -6.04 30.60 0.23
CA GLY A 210 -4.84 30.04 0.84
C GLY A 210 -4.19 28.93 0.00
N ALA A 211 -3.48 28.03 0.67
CA ALA A 211 -2.70 27.00 0.02
C ALA A 211 -3.56 25.94 -0.69
N LYS A 212 -2.97 25.31 -1.71
CA LYS A 212 -3.45 24.08 -2.34
C LYS A 212 -2.51 22.93 -2.02
N VAL A 213 -3.07 21.79 -1.66
CA VAL A 213 -2.30 20.58 -1.36
C VAL A 213 -2.66 19.49 -2.37
N MET A 214 -1.64 18.95 -3.01
CA MET A 214 -1.72 17.94 -4.06
C MET A 214 -1.07 16.66 -3.53
N VAL A 215 -1.86 15.64 -3.22
CA VAL A 215 -1.39 14.38 -2.62
C VAL A 215 -1.32 13.28 -3.66
N VAL A 216 -0.20 12.56 -3.70
CA VAL A 216 -0.05 11.32 -4.47
C VAL A 216 0.19 10.16 -3.51
N LEU A 217 -0.79 9.28 -3.39
CA LEU A 217 -0.69 8.08 -2.56
C LEU A 217 0.01 6.96 -3.33
N GLN A 218 0.91 6.24 -2.65
CA GLN A 218 1.67 5.12 -3.24
C GLN A 218 2.36 5.52 -4.55
N ALA A 219 3.19 6.55 -4.50
CA ALA A 219 3.94 7.06 -5.64
C ALA A 219 4.89 6.01 -6.27
N ASP A 220 5.22 4.94 -5.55
CA ASP A 220 5.88 3.74 -6.10
C ASP A 220 5.05 3.00 -7.16
N ARG A 221 3.76 3.30 -7.28
CA ARG A 221 2.85 2.77 -8.30
C ARG A 221 2.69 3.70 -9.50
N LEU A 222 3.53 4.73 -9.63
CA LEU A 222 3.56 5.57 -10.82
C LEU A 222 4.21 4.81 -11.98
N ARG A 223 3.47 4.64 -13.08
CA ARG A 223 4.09 4.28 -14.36
C ARG A 223 4.95 5.43 -14.87
N VAL A 224 5.93 5.10 -15.71
CA VAL A 224 6.86 6.09 -16.30
C VAL A 224 6.11 7.26 -16.94
N GLU A 225 5.07 6.98 -17.72
CA GLU A 225 4.30 8.01 -18.40
C GLU A 225 3.46 8.88 -17.44
N ALA A 226 3.05 8.31 -16.30
CA ALA A 226 2.32 9.05 -15.28
C ALA A 226 3.27 9.98 -14.51
N ALA A 227 4.47 9.51 -14.21
CA ALA A 227 5.53 10.32 -13.61
C ALA A 227 5.90 11.50 -14.52
N ASP A 228 6.11 11.27 -15.82
CA ASP A 228 6.45 12.32 -16.80
C ASP A 228 5.40 13.44 -16.88
N VAL A 229 4.11 13.08 -16.75
CA VAL A 229 3.03 14.07 -16.70
C VAL A 229 3.12 14.94 -15.44
N LEU A 230 3.48 14.36 -14.30
CA LEU A 230 3.62 15.08 -13.04
C LEU A 230 4.88 15.95 -12.99
N LEU A 231 5.95 15.59 -13.72
CA LEU A 231 7.22 16.34 -13.73
C LEU A 231 7.02 17.82 -14.05
N LYS A 232 6.18 18.14 -15.05
CA LYS A 232 5.91 19.52 -15.46
C LYS A 232 5.43 20.39 -14.31
N VAL A 233 4.58 19.84 -13.45
CA VAL A 233 3.97 20.58 -12.34
C VAL A 233 4.85 20.55 -11.10
N LEU A 234 5.66 19.50 -10.93
CA LEU A 234 6.67 19.44 -9.87
C LEU A 234 7.84 20.40 -10.11
N GLU A 235 8.22 20.63 -11.37
CA GLU A 235 9.28 21.58 -11.76
C GLU A 235 8.85 23.04 -11.61
N GLU A 236 7.65 23.34 -12.07
CA GLU A 236 7.10 24.70 -12.08
C GLU A 236 5.75 24.72 -11.34
N PRO A 237 5.76 24.51 -10.00
CA PRO A 237 4.54 24.47 -9.21
C PRO A 237 3.89 25.86 -9.16
N PRO A 238 2.56 25.95 -9.29
CA PRO A 238 1.85 27.20 -9.05
C PRO A 238 2.10 27.72 -7.63
N ALA A 239 1.98 29.04 -7.45
CA ALA A 239 2.17 29.67 -6.15
C ALA A 239 1.27 29.02 -5.07
N GLN A 240 1.81 28.84 -3.87
CA GLN A 240 1.13 28.22 -2.72
C GLN A 240 0.56 26.81 -3.01
N THR A 241 1.12 26.07 -3.97
CA THR A 241 0.76 24.67 -4.25
C THR A 241 1.84 23.73 -3.71
N TYR A 242 1.44 22.76 -2.89
CA TYR A 242 2.33 21.83 -2.21
C TYR A 242 2.03 20.38 -2.60
N PHE A 243 3.04 19.65 -3.04
CA PHE A 243 2.94 18.23 -3.41
C PHE A 243 3.40 17.34 -2.26
N LEU A 244 2.53 16.42 -1.83
CA LEU A 244 2.84 15.44 -0.79
C LEU A 244 2.72 14.03 -1.38
N LEU A 245 3.85 13.38 -1.60
CA LEU A 245 3.92 12.03 -2.15
C LEU A 245 4.14 11.05 -1.00
N THR A 246 3.52 9.87 -1.04
CA THR A 246 3.79 8.79 -0.08
C THR A 246 4.26 7.55 -0.81
N SER A 247 5.24 6.82 -0.27
CA SER A 247 5.71 5.57 -0.86
C SER A 247 6.22 4.59 0.18
N ALA A 248 6.02 3.31 -0.08
CA ALA A 248 6.65 2.24 0.70
C ALA A 248 8.01 1.79 0.12
N ARG A 249 8.22 2.05 -1.18
CA ARG A 249 9.37 1.60 -1.96
C ARG A 249 9.89 2.81 -2.74
N PRO A 250 10.59 3.75 -2.06
CA PRO A 250 11.05 4.98 -2.70
C PRO A 250 11.94 4.68 -3.91
N ASP A 251 12.66 3.56 -3.88
CA ASP A 251 13.56 3.10 -4.94
C ASP A 251 12.87 2.77 -6.26
N GLU A 252 11.57 2.44 -6.22
CA GLU A 252 10.75 2.21 -7.42
C GLU A 252 10.21 3.51 -8.03
N ILE A 253 10.36 4.65 -7.34
CA ILE A 253 9.96 5.95 -7.89
C ILE A 253 11.04 6.42 -8.87
N PRO A 254 10.65 6.92 -10.07
CA PRO A 254 11.59 7.54 -10.99
C PRO A 254 12.45 8.62 -10.33
N ASP A 255 13.77 8.57 -10.54
CA ASP A 255 14.74 9.52 -9.96
C ASP A 255 14.43 10.98 -10.33
N THR A 256 13.81 11.20 -11.48
CA THR A 256 13.34 12.52 -11.94
C THR A 256 12.30 13.11 -10.99
N VAL A 257 11.40 12.30 -10.44
CA VAL A 257 10.42 12.74 -9.43
C VAL A 257 11.09 12.88 -8.07
N ARG A 258 11.91 11.90 -7.66
CA ARG A 258 12.57 11.87 -6.35
C ARG A 258 13.47 13.08 -6.13
N SER A 259 14.27 13.45 -7.13
CA SER A 259 15.19 14.59 -7.07
C SER A 259 14.51 15.96 -6.87
N ARG A 260 13.21 16.07 -7.14
CA ARG A 260 12.41 17.30 -6.95
C ARG A 260 11.66 17.32 -5.62
N CYS A 261 11.68 16.22 -4.87
CA CYS A 261 11.01 16.11 -3.58
C CYS A 261 12.01 16.21 -2.44
N GLN A 262 11.62 16.87 -1.35
CA GLN A 262 12.34 16.74 -0.09
C GLN A 262 11.89 15.46 0.61
N GLU A 263 12.79 14.49 0.75
CA GLU A 263 12.46 13.21 1.35
C GLU A 263 12.40 13.26 2.88
N ILE A 264 11.38 12.62 3.44
CA ILE A 264 11.15 12.45 4.87
C ILE A 264 10.98 10.95 5.12
N SER A 265 11.95 10.37 5.82
CA SER A 265 11.97 8.94 6.12
C SER A 265 11.15 8.61 7.37
N PHE A 266 10.31 7.60 7.27
CA PHE A 266 9.46 7.05 8.33
C PHE A 266 9.85 5.60 8.59
N PRO A 267 10.78 5.33 9.52
CA PRO A 267 11.11 3.96 9.90
C PRO A 267 9.88 3.23 10.50
N PRO A 268 9.88 1.89 10.59
CA PRO A 268 8.92 1.16 11.41
C PRO A 268 8.80 1.77 12.81
N LEU A 269 7.61 1.72 13.41
CA LEU A 269 7.44 2.17 14.78
C LEU A 269 8.28 1.29 15.72
N SER A 270 8.88 1.90 16.73
CA SER A 270 9.72 1.18 17.67
C SER A 270 8.90 0.14 18.43
N GLU A 271 9.53 -0.99 18.77
CA GLU A 271 8.90 -2.05 19.55
C GLU A 271 8.33 -1.50 20.86
N ALA A 272 9.12 -0.70 21.59
CA ALA A 272 8.70 -0.05 22.82
C ALA A 272 7.41 0.77 22.62
N PHE A 273 7.33 1.59 21.57
CA PHE A 273 6.16 2.42 21.30
C PHE A 273 4.91 1.58 20.99
N VAL A 274 5.05 0.55 20.15
CA VAL A 274 3.92 -0.32 19.77
C VAL A 274 3.43 -1.13 20.97
N VAL A 275 4.34 -1.71 21.75
CA VAL A 275 4.00 -2.47 22.96
C VAL A 275 3.32 -1.58 23.99
N GLU A 276 3.86 -0.40 24.28
CA GLU A 276 3.26 0.55 25.21
C GLU A 276 1.87 1.00 24.76
N ALA A 277 1.68 1.26 23.45
CA ALA A 277 0.39 1.60 22.90
C ALA A 277 -0.64 0.48 23.08
N LEU A 278 -0.27 -0.78 22.83
CA LEU A 278 -1.15 -1.93 23.00
C LEU A 278 -1.46 -2.23 24.47
N VAL A 279 -0.48 -2.12 25.37
CA VAL A 279 -0.70 -2.32 26.81
C VAL A 279 -1.65 -1.25 27.36
N ARG A 280 -1.52 0.00 26.92
CA ARG A 280 -2.47 1.08 27.26
C ARG A 280 -3.90 0.79 26.79
N GLU A 281 -4.05 0.03 25.70
CA GLU A 281 -5.35 -0.45 25.20
C GLU A 281 -5.89 -1.70 25.94
N GLY A 282 -5.19 -2.18 26.98
CA GLY A 282 -5.60 -3.33 27.78
C GLY A 282 -5.12 -4.69 27.26
N ILE A 283 -4.17 -4.72 26.32
CA ILE A 283 -3.56 -5.96 25.84
C ILE A 283 -2.47 -6.42 26.82
N GLU A 284 -2.45 -7.72 27.12
CA GLU A 284 -1.43 -8.34 28.00
C GLU A 284 0.00 -8.12 27.42
N PRO A 285 1.00 -7.76 28.24
CA PRO A 285 2.35 -7.42 27.78
C PRO A 285 3.04 -8.46 26.87
N GLY A 286 2.97 -9.74 27.21
CA GLY A 286 3.52 -10.83 26.39
C GLY A 286 2.84 -10.92 25.02
N ARG A 287 1.50 -10.85 24.98
CA ARG A 287 0.74 -10.79 23.73
C ARG A 287 1.07 -9.53 22.93
N ALA A 288 1.20 -8.38 23.57
CA ALA A 288 1.56 -7.11 22.93
C ALA A 288 2.95 -7.18 22.26
N LEU A 289 3.93 -7.77 22.94
CA LEU A 289 5.28 -7.98 22.39
C LEU A 289 5.26 -8.93 21.19
N LEU A 290 4.59 -10.08 21.32
CA LEU A 290 4.46 -11.06 20.24
C LEU A 290 3.83 -10.44 18.98
N VAL A 291 2.67 -9.80 19.11
CA VAL A 291 1.99 -9.21 17.94
C VAL A 291 2.74 -8.01 17.38
N CYS A 292 3.49 -7.27 18.20
CA CYS A 292 4.38 -6.20 17.74
C CYS A 292 5.45 -6.75 16.78
N ARG A 293 6.16 -7.80 17.20
CA ARG A 293 7.21 -8.43 16.38
C ARG A 293 6.66 -9.05 15.11
N LEU A 294 5.55 -9.78 15.21
CA LEU A 294 4.87 -10.34 14.04
C LEU A 294 4.33 -9.27 13.08
N SER A 295 4.02 -8.07 13.59
CA SER A 295 3.52 -6.97 12.77
C SER A 295 4.63 -6.14 12.12
N GLY A 296 5.90 -6.36 12.45
CA GLY A 296 7.03 -5.60 11.93
C GLY A 296 6.93 -4.09 12.22
N GLY A 297 6.45 -3.72 13.41
CA GLY A 297 6.28 -2.31 13.80
C GLY A 297 5.06 -1.61 13.18
N ASN A 298 4.14 -2.35 12.55
CA ASN A 298 2.86 -1.80 12.06
C ASN A 298 1.80 -1.84 13.18
N LEU A 299 1.56 -0.70 13.85
CA LEU A 299 0.60 -0.60 14.96
C LEU A 299 -0.83 -1.01 14.57
N GLY A 300 -1.28 -0.66 13.36
CA GLY A 300 -2.62 -1.00 12.89
C GLY A 300 -2.80 -2.51 12.70
N ARG A 301 -1.78 -3.20 12.18
CA ARG A 301 -1.74 -4.66 12.07
C ARG A 301 -1.68 -5.30 13.47
N ALA A 302 -0.82 -4.78 14.34
CA ALA A 302 -0.65 -5.29 15.69
C ALA A 302 -1.96 -5.22 16.50
N ARG A 303 -2.70 -4.11 16.42
CA ARG A 303 -4.04 -3.97 17.03
C ARG A 303 -5.04 -5.02 16.56
N ARG A 304 -5.05 -5.34 15.26
CA ARG A 304 -5.96 -6.37 14.73
C ARG A 304 -5.60 -7.75 15.26
N MET A 305 -4.31 -8.10 15.26
CA MET A 305 -3.83 -9.38 15.78
C MET A 305 -4.02 -9.50 17.30
N ALA A 306 -3.91 -8.39 18.02
CA ALA A 306 -4.11 -8.37 19.47
C ALA A 306 -5.54 -8.70 19.87
N ARG A 307 -6.54 -8.22 19.11
CA ARG A 307 -7.97 -8.26 19.48
C ARG A 307 -8.72 -9.51 19.00
N SER A 308 -8.22 -10.21 17.99
CA SER A 308 -8.84 -11.45 17.52
C SER A 308 -7.81 -12.44 17.01
N GLU A 309 -8.13 -13.72 17.07
CA GLU A 309 -7.25 -14.81 16.62
C GLU A 309 -7.45 -15.17 15.15
N SER A 310 -8.65 -14.92 14.61
CA SER A 310 -8.97 -15.11 13.19
C SER A 310 -7.98 -14.45 12.20
N PRO A 311 -7.50 -13.21 12.40
CA PRO A 311 -6.60 -12.52 11.47
C PRO A 311 -5.21 -13.13 11.27
N TRP A 312 -4.86 -14.20 11.99
CA TRP A 312 -3.57 -14.87 11.89
C TRP A 312 -3.68 -16.39 12.04
N ALA A 313 -4.86 -16.97 11.76
CA ALA A 313 -5.06 -18.43 11.70
C ALA A 313 -4.07 -19.10 10.71
N PHE A 314 -3.74 -18.41 9.61
CA PHE A 314 -2.71 -18.84 8.66
C PHE A 314 -1.37 -19.19 9.32
N ARG A 315 -1.01 -18.53 10.43
CA ARG A 315 0.28 -18.74 11.11
C ARG A 315 0.37 -20.13 11.70
N SER A 316 -0.69 -20.59 12.39
CA SER A 316 -0.72 -21.93 12.99
C SER A 316 -0.53 -23.01 11.92
N VAL A 317 -1.31 -22.92 10.85
CA VAL A 317 -1.26 -23.79 9.67
C VAL A 317 0.12 -23.77 9.01
N ALA A 318 0.70 -22.58 8.83
CA ALA A 318 2.01 -22.42 8.21
C ALA A 318 3.11 -23.11 9.03
N LEU A 319 3.11 -22.92 10.36
CA LEU A 319 4.12 -23.52 11.23
C LEU A 319 3.96 -25.05 11.35
N GLU A 320 2.73 -25.56 11.33
CA GLU A 320 2.48 -27.01 11.23
C GLU A 320 2.96 -27.58 9.88
N ALA A 321 2.67 -26.89 8.79
CA ALA A 321 3.13 -27.25 7.45
C ALA A 321 4.67 -27.29 7.39
N MET A 322 5.34 -26.37 8.09
CA MET A 322 6.80 -26.35 8.18
C MET A 322 7.35 -27.63 8.81
N ALA A 323 6.76 -28.08 9.92
CA ALA A 323 7.16 -29.32 10.57
C ALA A 323 7.00 -30.52 9.61
N GLU A 324 5.90 -30.60 8.87
CA GLU A 324 5.65 -31.66 7.90
C GLU A 324 6.63 -31.64 6.72
N ALA A 325 6.96 -30.45 6.22
CA ALA A 325 7.87 -30.26 5.09
C ALA A 325 9.28 -30.81 5.35
N THR A 326 9.71 -30.86 6.62
CA THR A 326 11.03 -31.39 7.00
C THR A 326 11.14 -32.92 6.91
N THR A 327 10.03 -33.63 6.69
CA THR A 327 10.03 -35.11 6.62
C THR A 327 10.41 -35.67 5.24
N GLY A 328 10.72 -34.81 4.26
CA GLY A 328 11.15 -35.17 2.91
C GLY A 328 10.17 -34.71 1.82
N PRO A 329 10.37 -35.12 0.55
CA PRO A 329 9.57 -34.62 -0.58
C PRO A 329 8.06 -34.86 -0.45
N ALA A 330 7.65 -36.01 0.08
CA ALA A 330 6.24 -36.30 0.33
C ALA A 330 5.65 -35.39 1.42
N GLY A 331 6.43 -35.11 2.47
CA GLY A 331 6.07 -34.16 3.53
C GLY A 331 5.94 -32.73 3.00
N ALA A 332 6.83 -32.31 2.11
CA ALA A 332 6.74 -30.99 1.47
C ALA A 332 5.47 -30.84 0.61
N LEU A 333 5.06 -31.90 -0.10
CA LEU A 333 3.81 -31.90 -0.86
C LEU A 333 2.59 -31.83 0.07
N ALA A 334 2.59 -32.60 1.16
CA ALA A 334 1.53 -32.57 2.17
C ALA A 334 1.41 -31.20 2.85
N ALA A 335 2.55 -30.57 3.16
CA ALA A 335 2.60 -29.20 3.71
C ALA A 335 1.98 -28.17 2.75
N ALA A 336 2.29 -28.26 1.46
CA ALA A 336 1.69 -27.39 0.44
C ALA A 336 0.16 -27.62 0.31
N GLU A 337 -0.28 -28.88 0.35
CA GLU A 337 -1.70 -29.23 0.33
C GLU A 337 -2.43 -28.70 1.57
N ARG A 338 -1.83 -28.79 2.76
CA ARG A 338 -2.37 -28.22 4.00
C ARG A 338 -2.62 -26.72 3.89
N VAL A 339 -1.59 -25.97 3.48
CA VAL A 339 -1.68 -24.50 3.38
C VAL A 339 -2.72 -24.09 2.35
N THR A 340 -2.73 -24.73 1.18
CA THR A 340 -3.69 -24.41 0.11
C THR A 340 -5.13 -24.82 0.43
N THR A 341 -5.32 -25.92 1.16
CA THR A 341 -6.65 -26.35 1.64
C THR A 341 -7.17 -25.38 2.69
N ALA A 342 -6.36 -25.03 3.69
CA ALA A 342 -6.73 -24.05 4.70
C ALA A 342 -7.07 -22.68 4.09
N ALA A 343 -6.36 -22.26 3.03
CA ALA A 343 -6.68 -21.01 2.32
C ALA A 343 -8.08 -21.06 1.64
N LYS A 344 -8.47 -22.22 1.09
CA LYS A 344 -9.81 -22.42 0.51
C LYS A 344 -10.89 -22.44 1.60
N GLU A 345 -10.64 -23.12 2.71
CA GLU A 345 -11.54 -23.17 3.86
C GLU A 345 -11.72 -21.79 4.48
N PHE A 346 -10.65 -21.03 4.68
CA PHE A 346 -10.71 -19.65 5.15
C PHE A 346 -11.58 -18.76 4.25
N ARG A 347 -11.41 -18.87 2.92
CA ARG A 347 -12.28 -18.18 1.95
C ARG A 347 -13.75 -18.61 2.10
N ALA A 348 -14.02 -19.90 2.30
CA ALA A 348 -15.38 -20.41 2.48
C ALA A 348 -16.02 -19.87 3.77
N THR A 349 -15.27 -19.84 4.87
CA THR A 349 -15.71 -19.27 6.15
C THR A 349 -16.06 -17.80 6.01
N LEU A 350 -15.19 -17.00 5.36
CA LEU A 350 -15.50 -15.60 5.05
C LEU A 350 -16.79 -15.50 4.23
N GLY A 351 -17.00 -16.37 3.24
CA GLY A 351 -18.23 -16.36 2.43
C GLY A 351 -19.50 -16.60 3.26
N ALA A 352 -19.40 -17.37 4.34
CA ALA A 352 -20.51 -17.59 5.27
C ALA A 352 -20.71 -16.42 6.26
N GLU A 353 -19.66 -15.65 6.60
CA GLU A 353 -19.74 -14.49 7.50
C GLU A 353 -20.71 -13.43 6.96
N LEU A 354 -20.73 -13.17 5.64
CA LEU A 354 -21.63 -12.17 5.05
C LEU A 354 -23.10 -12.47 5.35
N ALA A 355 -23.51 -13.73 5.27
CA ALA A 355 -24.90 -14.11 5.56
C ALA A 355 -25.29 -13.77 7.00
N THR A 356 -24.36 -13.93 7.94
CA THR A 356 -24.55 -13.58 9.36
C THR A 356 -24.54 -12.06 9.56
N GLU A 357 -23.62 -11.35 8.90
CA GLU A 357 -23.54 -9.87 8.96
C GLU A 357 -24.76 -9.18 8.36
N LEU A 358 -25.43 -9.82 7.39
CA LEU A 358 -26.63 -9.30 6.75
C LEU A 358 -27.92 -9.57 7.53
N GLU A 359 -27.92 -10.53 8.47
CA GLU A 359 -29.09 -10.93 9.27
C GLU A 359 -29.80 -9.75 9.97
N PRO A 360 -29.09 -8.77 10.59
CA PRO A 360 -29.72 -7.62 11.22
C PRO A 360 -30.44 -6.66 10.26
N PHE A 361 -30.20 -6.78 8.95
CA PHE A 361 -30.80 -5.93 7.92
C PHE A 361 -31.93 -6.62 7.15
N GLN A 362 -32.30 -7.84 7.55
CA GLN A 362 -33.33 -8.66 6.91
C GLN A 362 -34.64 -8.63 7.70
N ASP A 363 -35.76 -8.71 6.98
CA ASP A 363 -37.09 -8.92 7.56
C ASP A 363 -37.22 -10.35 8.13
N GLY A 364 -38.30 -10.63 8.87
CA GLY A 364 -38.60 -11.97 9.39
C GLY A 364 -38.82 -13.06 8.33
N ARG A 365 -38.61 -12.75 7.04
CA ARG A 365 -38.64 -13.67 5.89
C ARG A 365 -37.28 -13.74 5.16
N GLY A 366 -36.22 -13.17 5.74
CA GLY A 366 -34.86 -13.20 5.18
C GLY A 366 -34.63 -12.23 4.02
N ARG A 367 -35.50 -11.23 3.81
CA ARG A 367 -35.35 -10.24 2.74
C ARG A 367 -34.82 -8.93 3.28
N THR A 368 -33.82 -8.37 2.62
CA THR A 368 -33.25 -7.06 2.99
C THR A 368 -34.32 -5.97 3.01
N GLU A 369 -34.42 -5.24 4.13
CA GLU A 369 -35.34 -4.13 4.24
C GLU A 369 -34.93 -2.96 3.31
N ASP A 370 -35.92 -2.28 2.72
CA ASP A 370 -35.68 -1.24 1.71
C ASP A 370 -34.81 -0.08 2.21
N VAL A 371 -34.91 0.26 3.49
CA VAL A 371 -34.13 1.32 4.15
C VAL A 371 -32.63 1.02 4.13
N PHE A 372 -32.25 -0.27 4.19
CA PHE A 372 -30.86 -0.70 4.27
C PHE A 372 -30.27 -1.15 2.94
N ARG A 373 -31.03 -1.15 1.84
CA ARG A 373 -30.57 -1.63 0.53
C ARG A 373 -29.24 -1.03 0.08
N GLY A 374 -29.04 0.28 0.31
CA GLY A 374 -27.78 0.95 -0.03
C GLY A 374 -26.60 0.59 0.89
N VAL A 375 -26.87 0.25 2.16
CA VAL A 375 -25.87 -0.23 3.11
C VAL A 375 -25.48 -1.66 2.78
N VAL A 376 -26.47 -2.55 2.60
CA VAL A 376 -26.28 -3.95 2.22
C VAL A 376 -25.50 -4.06 0.91
N ARG A 377 -25.86 -3.29 -0.13
CA ARG A 377 -25.09 -3.28 -1.38
C ARG A 377 -23.63 -2.91 -1.18
N ARG A 378 -23.32 -1.92 -0.33
CA ARG A 378 -21.92 -1.56 -0.02
C ARG A 378 -21.21 -2.67 0.76
N MET A 379 -21.90 -3.32 1.70
CA MET A 379 -21.36 -4.47 2.44
C MET A 379 -21.07 -5.64 1.50
N GLU A 380 -22.00 -5.98 0.60
CA GLU A 380 -21.82 -6.99 -0.44
C GLU A 380 -20.63 -6.64 -1.36
N GLU A 381 -20.54 -5.41 -1.88
CA GLU A 381 -19.43 -4.97 -2.73
C GLU A 381 -18.07 -5.02 -1.99
N GLN A 382 -18.03 -4.65 -0.70
CA GLN A 382 -16.83 -4.77 0.13
C GLN A 382 -16.47 -6.23 0.41
N HIS A 383 -17.46 -7.06 0.72
CA HIS A 383 -17.29 -8.47 1.02
C HIS A 383 -16.82 -9.25 -0.21
N GLU A 384 -17.37 -8.96 -1.39
CA GLU A 384 -16.94 -9.56 -2.64
C GLU A 384 -15.48 -9.20 -2.98
N ARG A 385 -15.06 -7.96 -2.71
CA ARG A 385 -13.64 -7.55 -2.81
C ARG A 385 -12.76 -8.35 -1.85
N ARG A 386 -13.21 -8.55 -0.61
CA ARG A 386 -12.50 -9.34 0.41
C ARG A 386 -12.40 -10.81 0.01
N LEU A 387 -13.49 -11.42 -0.45
CA LEU A 387 -13.52 -12.82 -0.93
C LEU A 387 -12.58 -13.05 -2.11
N ARG A 388 -12.53 -12.11 -3.06
CA ARG A 388 -11.61 -12.20 -4.20
C ARG A 388 -10.14 -12.24 -3.75
N ARG A 389 -9.80 -11.57 -2.65
CA ARG A 389 -8.43 -11.47 -2.12
C ARG A 389 -8.12 -12.47 -1.00
N ALA A 390 -9.14 -13.03 -0.35
CA ALA A 390 -9.02 -13.83 0.87
C ALA A 390 -8.02 -14.99 0.76
N GLN A 391 -8.12 -15.78 -0.31
CA GLN A 391 -7.22 -16.93 -0.50
C GLN A 391 -5.77 -16.46 -0.67
N ARG A 392 -5.53 -15.42 -1.46
CA ARG A 392 -4.18 -14.85 -1.66
C ARG A 392 -3.64 -14.21 -0.38
N GLU A 393 -4.47 -13.47 0.36
CA GLU A 393 -4.09 -12.90 1.66
C GLU A 393 -3.71 -13.98 2.66
N PHE A 394 -4.41 -15.13 2.67
CA PHE A 394 -4.07 -16.26 3.51
C PHE A 394 -2.72 -16.89 3.12
N LEU A 395 -2.47 -17.06 1.82
CA LEU A 395 -1.20 -17.60 1.31
C LEU A 395 -0.02 -16.65 1.61
N ASP A 396 -0.16 -15.35 1.33
CA ASP A 396 0.88 -14.35 1.66
C ASP A 396 1.14 -14.30 3.18
N GLY A 397 0.07 -14.35 3.99
CA GLY A 397 0.20 -14.44 5.45
C GLY A 397 0.95 -15.70 5.89
N SER A 398 0.66 -16.86 5.29
CA SER A 398 1.35 -18.12 5.57
C SER A 398 2.84 -18.03 5.23
N LEU A 399 3.18 -17.47 4.07
CA LEU A 399 4.56 -17.25 3.64
C LEU A 399 5.30 -16.27 4.56
N LEU A 400 4.66 -15.20 5.01
CA LEU A 400 5.22 -14.27 6.00
C LEU A 400 5.48 -14.95 7.35
N ALA A 401 4.58 -15.84 7.80
CA ALA A 401 4.78 -16.61 9.02
C ALA A 401 5.98 -17.58 8.90
N LEU A 402 6.11 -18.27 7.76
CA LEU A 402 7.26 -19.12 7.47
C LEU A 402 8.56 -18.32 7.39
N ALA A 403 8.54 -17.13 6.80
CA ALA A 403 9.70 -16.26 6.75
C ALA A 403 10.14 -15.83 8.15
N ALA A 404 9.20 -15.42 9.01
CA ALA A 404 9.51 -15.08 10.39
C ALA A 404 10.12 -16.26 11.15
N TYR A 405 9.62 -17.48 10.94
CA TYR A 405 10.15 -18.70 11.53
C TYR A 405 11.56 -19.04 11.04
N CYS A 406 11.79 -19.04 9.72
CA CYS A 406 13.11 -19.30 9.14
C CYS A 406 14.14 -18.25 9.58
N ARG A 407 13.71 -16.98 9.72
CA ARG A 407 14.56 -15.92 10.26
C ARG A 407 14.97 -16.19 11.70
N ASP A 408 14.06 -16.65 12.56
CA ASP A 408 14.37 -16.99 13.94
C ASP A 408 15.35 -18.18 14.03
N LEU A 409 15.18 -19.19 13.18
CA LEU A 409 16.16 -20.27 13.04
C LEU A 409 17.53 -19.75 12.61
N ALA A 410 17.59 -18.80 11.67
CA ALA A 410 18.85 -18.21 11.23
C ALA A 410 19.56 -17.43 12.37
N VAL A 411 18.80 -16.70 13.19
CA VAL A 411 19.32 -15.97 14.36
C VAL A 411 19.94 -16.94 15.37
N LEU A 412 19.22 -18.00 15.72
CA LEU A 412 19.70 -19.02 16.66
C LEU A 412 20.92 -19.77 16.12
N ALA A 413 20.88 -20.20 14.86
CA ALA A 413 21.98 -20.88 14.20
C ALA A 413 23.25 -20.00 14.07
N SER A 414 23.11 -18.68 14.13
CA SER A 414 24.22 -17.72 14.13
C SER A 414 24.69 -17.33 15.54
N GLY A 415 24.15 -17.94 16.59
CA GLY A 415 24.48 -17.63 17.98
C GLY A 415 23.86 -16.32 18.50
N GLY A 416 22.80 -15.81 17.85
CA GLY A 416 22.08 -14.62 18.28
C GLY A 416 21.28 -14.82 19.57
N SER A 417 21.00 -13.72 20.27
CA SER A 417 20.19 -13.75 21.51
C SER A 417 18.72 -14.10 21.24
N GLY A 418 18.10 -14.80 22.18
CA GLY A 418 16.65 -15.06 22.21
C GLY A 418 15.80 -13.78 22.20
N ASP A 419 16.35 -12.67 22.69
CA ASP A 419 15.67 -11.36 22.68
C ASP A 419 15.39 -10.84 21.28
N LEU A 420 16.07 -11.37 20.26
CA LEU A 420 15.85 -10.98 18.87
C LEU A 420 14.70 -11.75 18.22
N LEU A 421 14.20 -12.83 18.80
CA LEU A 421 13.25 -13.76 18.16
C LEU A 421 11.85 -13.17 17.99
N ILE A 422 11.18 -13.50 16.89
CA ILE A 422 9.81 -13.05 16.60
C ILE A 422 8.78 -13.98 17.25
N ASN A 423 8.99 -15.29 17.15
CA ASN A 423 8.04 -16.33 17.57
C ASN A 423 8.20 -16.70 19.05
N LEU A 424 7.98 -15.71 19.93
CA LEU A 424 8.17 -15.84 21.38
C LEU A 424 7.28 -16.86 22.07
N ASP A 425 6.14 -17.19 21.45
CA ASP A 425 5.18 -18.19 21.92
C ASP A 425 5.58 -19.63 21.60
N ARG A 426 6.64 -19.85 20.80
CA ARG A 426 7.06 -21.18 20.34
C ARG A 426 8.54 -21.49 20.57
N PRO A 427 9.06 -21.34 21.80
CA PRO A 427 10.47 -21.63 22.09
C PRO A 427 10.82 -23.11 21.91
N ALA A 428 9.87 -24.03 22.16
CA ALA A 428 10.10 -25.47 22.01
C ALA A 428 10.29 -25.89 20.54
N ASP A 429 9.50 -25.32 19.63
CA ASP A 429 9.60 -25.57 18.18
C ASP A 429 10.99 -25.13 17.67
N LEU A 430 11.48 -23.99 18.15
CA LEU A 430 12.79 -23.43 17.78
C LEU A 430 13.99 -24.16 18.41
N ALA A 431 13.80 -24.80 19.57
CA ALA A 431 14.84 -25.50 20.31
C ALA A 431 15.06 -26.97 19.87
N ASN A 432 14.27 -27.47 18.90
CA ASN A 432 14.31 -28.86 18.49
C ASN A 432 15.65 -29.21 17.79
N PRO A 433 16.39 -30.25 18.22
CA PRO A 433 17.60 -30.71 17.52
C PRO A 433 17.37 -31.09 16.05
N ALA A 434 16.15 -31.53 15.69
CA ALA A 434 15.75 -31.80 14.30
C ALA A 434 15.56 -30.53 13.45
N SER A 435 15.42 -29.37 14.08
CA SER A 435 15.41 -28.04 13.44
C SER A 435 16.77 -27.33 13.51
N MET A 436 17.88 -28.05 13.74
CA MET A 436 19.25 -27.51 13.63
C MET A 436 19.62 -27.23 12.16
N TRP A 437 18.86 -26.33 11.56
CA TRP A 437 19.20 -25.70 10.31
C TRP A 437 20.47 -24.89 10.51
N THR A 438 21.41 -25.04 9.59
CA THR A 438 22.51 -24.09 9.48
C THR A 438 21.96 -22.72 9.08
N ALA A 439 22.68 -21.64 9.43
CA ALA A 439 22.32 -20.29 8.99
C ALA A 439 22.17 -20.20 7.45
N SER A 440 22.96 -20.99 6.71
CA SER A 440 22.87 -21.11 5.25
C SER A 440 21.55 -21.73 4.78
N GLN A 441 21.11 -22.84 5.40
CA GLN A 441 19.83 -23.48 5.07
C GLN A 441 18.64 -22.56 5.37
N ALA A 442 18.68 -21.87 6.52
CA ALA A 442 17.66 -20.90 6.88
C ALA A 442 17.61 -19.71 5.91
N GLY A 443 18.78 -19.23 5.47
CA GLY A 443 18.89 -18.19 4.44
C GLY A 443 18.35 -18.63 3.07
N LEU A 444 18.65 -19.86 2.63
CA LEU A 444 18.12 -20.41 1.38
C LEU A 444 16.60 -20.53 1.42
N ALA A 445 16.04 -21.03 2.52
CA ALA A 445 14.60 -21.14 2.68
C ALA A 445 13.91 -19.76 2.68
N LEU A 446 14.52 -18.76 3.34
CA LEU A 446 14.05 -17.38 3.26
C LEU A 446 14.00 -16.88 1.82
N GLY A 447 15.06 -17.12 1.03
CA GLY A 447 15.10 -16.76 -0.38
C GLY A 447 13.97 -17.43 -1.19
N SER A 448 13.73 -18.74 -1.00
CA SER A 448 12.63 -19.45 -1.67
C SER A 448 11.25 -18.93 -1.26
N ILE A 449 11.08 -18.53 0.00
CA ILE A 449 9.82 -17.93 0.48
C ILE A 449 9.63 -16.54 -0.16
N GLU A 450 10.67 -15.72 -0.26
CA GLU A 450 10.61 -14.42 -0.91
C GLU A 450 10.28 -14.53 -2.40
N GLU A 451 10.88 -15.49 -3.11
CA GLU A 451 10.56 -15.80 -4.51
C GLU A 451 9.09 -16.22 -4.67
N ALA A 452 8.61 -17.16 -3.84
CA ALA A 452 7.20 -17.58 -3.86
C ALA A 452 6.23 -16.42 -3.57
N ARG A 453 6.62 -15.46 -2.73
CA ARG A 453 5.83 -14.25 -2.47
C ARG A 453 5.84 -13.29 -3.66
N ALA A 454 6.96 -13.17 -4.38
CA ALA A 454 7.05 -12.38 -5.60
C ALA A 454 6.18 -12.98 -6.71
N ASP A 455 6.22 -14.30 -6.90
CA ASP A 455 5.36 -15.00 -7.86
C ASP A 455 3.87 -14.82 -7.53
N LEU A 456 3.52 -14.94 -6.24
CA LEU A 456 2.16 -14.66 -5.77
C LEU A 456 1.77 -13.21 -6.02
N ALA A 457 2.74 -12.28 -6.05
CA ALA A 457 2.51 -10.87 -6.33
C ALA A 457 2.24 -10.58 -7.82
N ASP A 458 2.90 -11.29 -8.74
CA ASP A 458 2.86 -11.06 -10.19
C ASP A 458 1.62 -11.64 -10.89
N GLU A 459 0.86 -12.53 -10.25
CA GLU A 459 -0.43 -13.04 -10.77
C GLU A 459 -1.59 -11.99 -10.73
N THR A 460 -1.30 -10.71 -10.49
CA THR A 460 -2.26 -9.57 -10.50
C THR A 460 -1.92 -8.53 -11.54
#